data_AF-A0A2E7KYB6-F1
#
_entry.id   AF-A0A2E7KYB6-F1
#
_cell.length_a   1.000
_cell.length_b   1.000
_cell.length_c   1.000
_cell.angle_alpha   90.00
_cell.angle_beta   90.00
_cell.angle_gamma   90.00
#
_symmetry.space_group_name_H-M   'P 1'
#
loop_
_entity.id
_entity.type
_entity.pdbx_description
1 polymer ?
#
loop_
_entity_poly.entity_id
_entity_poly.type
_entity_poly.pdbx_seq_one_letter_code
_entity_poly.pdbx_strand_id
1 'polypeptide(L)'
;MKLLTLLTLFITLLLDDSLVVFGQDVKRDYVNLAKLSVEEEKKVIALAYKCGLQEPVNKISTHNMYPSPFKGIRVEGKEKKDGRQVTTQILSVSNRDWLEPNAKPRKGQISMGKFWAGKPYEQKKIILNVKGKQYRASSIQGLSPEECEMILNVFLEQKYQLGPQVKDNEKLLDQIDWTNPSGFYKRGDSISVGFLHKEKDSGFFDLQIIKKGTTITIQQIFQAIP
;
A
#
# COMPACT_ATOMS: atom_id res chain seq x y z
N MET A 1 14.94 -65.57 22.21
CA MET A 1 16.18 -65.46 21.41
C MET A 1 15.78 -64.94 20.03
N LYS A 2 16.21 -63.71 19.66
CA LYS A 2 16.42 -63.14 18.31
C LYS A 2 15.33 -63.40 17.23
N LEU A 3 14.79 -62.44 16.48
CA LEU A 3 15.27 -61.11 16.12
C LEU A 3 14.07 -60.33 15.53
N LEU A 4 13.96 -59.09 15.98
CA LEU A 4 13.10 -58.03 15.48
C LEU A 4 13.61 -57.61 14.08
N THR A 5 12.73 -57.52 13.07
CA THR A 5 13.02 -56.68 11.90
C THR A 5 11.80 -55.81 11.61
N LEU A 6 11.67 -54.79 12.44
CA LEU A 6 10.84 -53.62 12.22
C LEU A 6 11.48 -52.85 11.05
N LEU A 7 10.84 -52.85 9.88
CA LEU A 7 11.24 -52.00 8.76
C LEU A 7 10.79 -50.57 9.05
N THR A 8 11.48 -49.90 9.97
CA THR A 8 11.40 -48.46 10.16
C THR A 8 12.01 -47.81 8.93
N LEU A 9 11.15 -47.36 8.01
CA LEU A 9 11.51 -46.48 6.91
C LEU A 9 12.02 -45.16 7.52
N PHE A 10 13.35 -45.06 7.67
CA PHE A 10 14.04 -43.80 7.90
C PHE A 10 13.83 -42.94 6.65
N ILE A 11 12.76 -42.14 6.63
CA ILE A 11 12.67 -41.00 5.71
C ILE A 11 13.70 -40.00 6.22
N THR A 12 14.85 -40.00 5.55
CA THR A 12 15.89 -38.99 5.69
C THR A 12 15.29 -37.62 5.44
N LEU A 13 15.27 -36.86 6.53
CA LEU A 13 14.90 -35.46 6.65
C LEU A 13 15.97 -34.61 5.94
N LEU A 14 15.80 -34.36 4.64
CA LEU A 14 16.59 -33.37 3.89
C LEU A 14 15.70 -32.72 2.83
N LEU A 15 15.74 -31.38 2.82
CA LEU A 15 14.95 -30.42 2.04
C LEU A 15 13.60 -30.06 2.69
N ASP A 16 13.69 -29.24 3.73
CA ASP A 16 12.67 -28.23 4.06
C ASP A 16 12.69 -27.14 2.94
N ASP A 17 12.54 -27.57 1.68
CA ASP A 17 12.09 -26.71 0.60
C ASP A 17 10.59 -26.59 0.80
N SER A 18 10.20 -25.78 1.79
CA SER A 18 8.84 -25.29 1.91
C SER A 18 8.44 -24.83 0.51
N LEU A 19 7.55 -25.57 -0.15
CA LEU A 19 6.96 -25.16 -1.42
C LEU A 19 6.34 -23.79 -1.15
N VAL A 20 7.07 -22.73 -1.50
CA VAL A 20 6.59 -21.37 -1.36
C VAL A 20 5.44 -21.29 -2.34
N VAL A 21 4.21 -21.40 -1.84
CA VAL A 21 3.02 -21.26 -2.66
C VAL A 21 2.95 -19.80 -3.06
N PHE A 22 3.42 -19.54 -4.28
CA PHE A 22 3.15 -18.29 -4.96
C PHE A 22 1.63 -18.22 -5.23
N GLY A 23 1.04 -17.04 -5.13
CA GLY A 23 -0.17 -16.79 -5.89
C GLY A 23 0.12 -17.10 -7.36
N GLN A 24 -0.82 -17.73 -8.07
CA GLN A 24 -0.64 -18.12 -9.48
C GLN A 24 -0.12 -16.96 -10.35
N ASP A 25 -0.32 -15.70 -9.93
CA ASP A 25 0.38 -14.51 -10.45
C ASP A 25 0.71 -13.48 -9.34
N VAL A 26 1.87 -13.59 -8.68
CA VAL A 26 2.32 -12.55 -7.73
C VAL A 26 2.64 -11.25 -8.49
N LYS A 27 1.94 -10.16 -8.16
CA LYS A 27 2.17 -8.84 -8.75
C LYS A 27 3.47 -8.23 -8.21
N ARG A 28 4.25 -7.60 -9.09
CA ARG A 28 5.52 -6.94 -8.75
C ARG A 28 5.45 -5.47 -9.09
N ASP A 29 5.86 -4.63 -8.16
CA ASP A 29 5.84 -3.18 -8.32
C ASP A 29 7.05 -2.55 -7.63
N TYR A 30 8.15 -2.46 -8.37
CA TYR A 30 9.44 -2.04 -7.82
C TYR A 30 9.76 -0.60 -8.21
N VAL A 31 10.39 0.13 -7.31
CA VAL A 31 11.04 1.40 -7.64
C VAL A 31 12.38 1.12 -8.34
N ASN A 32 12.85 2.10 -9.11
CA ASN A 32 14.15 2.02 -9.75
C ASN A 32 15.25 1.82 -8.70
N LEU A 33 16.26 0.99 -9.04
CA LEU A 33 17.38 0.64 -8.15
C LEU A 33 17.01 -0.18 -6.89
N ALA A 34 15.75 -0.59 -6.72
CA ALA A 34 15.32 -1.48 -5.62
C ALA A 34 14.49 -2.65 -6.16
N LYS A 35 15.05 -3.39 -7.12
CA LYS A 35 14.43 -4.59 -7.68
C LYS A 35 14.96 -5.82 -6.96
N LEU A 36 14.06 -6.72 -6.58
CA LEU A 36 14.43 -8.02 -6.01
C LEU A 36 14.68 -9.01 -7.15
N SER A 37 15.70 -9.85 -6.99
CA SER A 37 15.87 -11.06 -7.80
C SER A 37 14.83 -12.11 -7.42
N VAL A 38 14.62 -13.10 -8.29
CA VAL A 38 13.67 -14.21 -8.05
C VAL A 38 14.00 -14.97 -6.73
N GLU A 39 15.27 -15.15 -6.42
CA GLU A 39 15.70 -15.82 -5.18
C GLU A 39 15.48 -14.95 -3.94
N GLU A 40 15.59 -13.63 -4.07
CA GLU A 40 15.22 -12.71 -2.99
C GLU A 40 13.71 -12.66 -2.79
N GLU A 41 12.90 -12.68 -3.86
CA GLU A 41 11.44 -12.77 -3.77
C GLU A 41 11.01 -14.02 -2.99
N LYS A 42 11.58 -15.19 -3.31
CA LYS A 42 11.32 -16.44 -2.58
C LYS A 42 11.60 -16.29 -1.09
N LYS A 43 12.75 -15.70 -0.73
CA LYS A 43 13.13 -15.45 0.68
C LYS A 43 12.20 -14.46 1.37
N VAL A 44 11.82 -13.39 0.69
CA VAL A 44 10.90 -12.37 1.21
C VAL A 44 9.51 -12.96 1.46
N ILE A 45 9.00 -13.79 0.54
CA ILE A 45 7.71 -14.47 0.71
C ILE A 45 7.79 -15.49 1.86
N ALA A 46 8.82 -16.32 1.90
CA ALA A 46 9.01 -17.30 2.97
C ALA A 46 9.11 -16.62 4.34
N LEU A 47 9.85 -15.49 4.42
CA LEU A 47 9.88 -14.65 5.61
C LEU A 47 8.47 -14.11 5.94
N ALA A 48 7.69 -13.70 4.95
CA ALA A 48 6.36 -13.16 5.18
C ALA A 48 5.41 -14.17 5.83
N TYR A 49 5.42 -15.42 5.35
CA TYR A 49 4.65 -16.51 5.96
C TYR A 49 5.13 -16.83 7.37
N LYS A 50 6.45 -16.85 7.60
CA LYS A 50 7.02 -17.00 8.97
C LYS A 50 6.60 -15.87 9.92
N CYS A 51 6.42 -14.66 9.40
CA CYS A 51 5.91 -13.52 10.17
C CYS A 51 4.40 -13.57 10.42
N GLY A 52 3.67 -14.53 9.84
CA GLY A 52 2.24 -14.72 10.01
C GLY A 52 1.37 -14.05 8.96
N LEU A 53 1.93 -13.67 7.80
CA LEU A 53 1.13 -13.20 6.67
C LEU A 53 0.32 -14.38 6.09
N GLN A 54 -0.97 -14.16 5.84
CA GLN A 54 -1.84 -15.21 5.28
C GLN A 54 -1.51 -15.53 3.82
N GLU A 55 -1.45 -16.82 3.51
CA GLU A 55 -1.23 -17.31 2.14
C GLU A 55 -2.46 -17.11 1.24
N PRO A 56 -2.26 -16.96 -0.08
CA PRO A 56 -0.98 -16.66 -0.73
C PRO A 56 -0.67 -15.15 -0.73
N VAL A 57 0.61 -14.83 -0.91
CA VAL A 57 1.04 -13.47 -1.29
C VAL A 57 0.43 -13.09 -2.64
N ASN A 58 -0.11 -11.88 -2.73
CA ASN A 58 -0.73 -11.32 -3.93
C ASN A 58 0.16 -10.26 -4.61
N LYS A 59 0.92 -9.48 -3.82
CA LYS A 59 1.80 -8.43 -4.34
C LYS A 59 3.09 -8.30 -3.53
N ILE A 60 4.19 -8.04 -4.22
CA ILE A 60 5.44 -7.55 -3.63
C ILE A 60 5.76 -6.21 -4.28
N SER A 61 6.09 -5.22 -3.47
CA SER A 61 6.57 -3.92 -3.94
C SER A 61 7.76 -3.41 -3.16
N THR A 62 8.47 -2.47 -3.76
CA THR A 62 9.49 -1.68 -3.08
C THR A 62 9.10 -0.21 -3.13
N HIS A 63 9.59 0.58 -2.18
CA HIS A 63 9.30 2.01 -2.08
C HIS A 63 10.48 2.77 -1.49
N ASN A 64 10.62 4.04 -1.83
CA ASN A 64 11.56 4.95 -1.22
C ASN A 64 11.02 5.47 0.13
N MET A 65 11.91 5.68 1.10
CA MET A 65 11.58 6.19 2.44
C MET A 65 11.97 7.67 2.56
N TYR A 66 11.36 8.51 1.74
CA TYR A 66 11.68 9.93 1.67
C TYR A 66 11.49 10.68 3.00
N PRO A 67 12.33 11.71 3.30
CA PRO A 67 13.40 12.25 2.45
C PRO A 67 14.73 11.47 2.52
N SER A 68 14.77 10.29 3.15
CA SER A 68 16.00 9.48 3.25
C SER A 68 16.30 8.72 1.94
N PRO A 69 17.56 8.30 1.70
CA PRO A 69 17.91 7.48 0.53
C PRO A 69 17.44 6.01 0.64
N PHE A 70 16.91 5.63 1.80
CA PHE A 70 16.59 4.24 2.14
C PHE A 70 15.37 3.71 1.38
N LYS A 71 15.29 2.39 1.28
CA LYS A 71 14.15 1.68 0.66
C LYS A 71 13.54 0.65 1.60
N GLY A 72 12.26 0.41 1.40
CA GLY A 72 11.52 -0.67 2.04
C GLY A 72 10.93 -1.63 1.03
N ILE A 73 10.61 -2.84 1.51
CA ILE A 73 9.83 -3.84 0.79
C ILE A 73 8.47 -3.94 1.47
N ARG A 74 7.43 -4.13 0.68
CA ARG A 74 6.06 -4.36 1.14
C ARG A 74 5.54 -5.63 0.49
N VAL A 75 5.04 -6.55 1.32
CA VAL A 75 4.40 -7.79 0.89
C VAL A 75 2.94 -7.72 1.26
N GLU A 76 2.06 -7.96 0.29
CA GLU A 76 0.61 -7.88 0.47
C GLU A 76 -0.02 -9.26 0.29
N GLY A 77 -0.86 -9.66 1.24
CA GLY A 77 -1.69 -10.85 1.13
C GLY A 77 -2.92 -10.63 0.24
N LYS A 78 -3.81 -11.63 0.20
CA LYS A 78 -5.11 -11.49 -0.47
C LYS A 78 -5.98 -10.43 0.19
N GLU A 79 -6.74 -9.73 -0.63
CA GLU A 79 -7.77 -8.81 -0.17
C GLU A 79 -8.98 -9.57 0.36
N LYS A 80 -9.55 -9.07 1.45
CA LYS A 80 -10.84 -9.49 1.98
C LYS A 80 -11.81 -8.34 1.82
N LYS A 81 -12.97 -8.60 1.22
CA LYS A 81 -14.03 -7.60 1.04
C LYS A 81 -15.17 -7.87 2.01
N ASP A 82 -15.58 -6.82 2.70
CA ASP A 82 -16.76 -6.79 3.56
C ASP A 82 -17.57 -5.54 3.21
N GLY A 83 -18.60 -5.70 2.38
CA GLY A 83 -19.33 -4.59 1.78
C GLY A 83 -18.39 -3.63 1.04
N ARG A 84 -18.36 -2.37 1.49
CA ARG A 84 -17.49 -1.31 0.95
C ARG A 84 -16.06 -1.37 1.50
N GLN A 85 -15.79 -2.13 2.56
CA GLN A 85 -14.46 -2.20 3.15
C GLN A 85 -13.63 -3.28 2.45
N VAL A 86 -12.41 -2.92 2.08
CA VAL A 86 -11.37 -3.85 1.61
C VAL A 86 -10.28 -3.87 2.66
N THR A 87 -9.99 -5.06 3.20
CA THR A 87 -8.91 -5.27 4.16
C THR A 87 -7.82 -6.12 3.53
N THR A 88 -6.59 -5.69 3.65
CA THR A 88 -5.41 -6.39 3.14
C THR A 88 -4.38 -6.49 4.25
N GLN A 89 -3.85 -7.70 4.49
CA GLN A 89 -2.68 -7.83 5.35
C GLN A 89 -1.43 -7.39 4.61
N ILE A 90 -0.63 -6.58 5.30
CA ILE A 90 0.59 -5.99 4.77
C ILE A 90 1.75 -6.31 5.71
N LEU A 91 2.86 -6.77 5.15
CA LEU A 91 4.11 -6.89 5.86
C LEU A 91 5.13 -5.89 5.32
N SER A 92 5.68 -5.06 6.20
CA SER A 92 6.84 -4.24 5.89
C SER A 92 8.12 -5.04 6.16
N VAL A 93 8.94 -5.21 5.13
CA VAL A 93 10.18 -5.98 5.18
C VAL A 93 11.36 -5.04 4.96
N SER A 94 12.35 -5.16 5.85
CA SER A 94 13.63 -4.47 5.77
C SER A 94 14.64 -5.27 4.97
N ASN A 95 15.50 -4.59 4.22
CA ASN A 95 16.66 -5.16 3.53
C ASN A 95 17.91 -4.43 4.03
N ARG A 96 18.89 -5.18 4.56
CA ARG A 96 20.13 -4.60 5.12
C ARG A 96 20.80 -3.62 4.17
N ASP A 97 20.87 -3.98 2.89
CA ASP A 97 21.62 -3.24 1.88
C ASP A 97 20.96 -1.91 1.51
N TRP A 98 19.71 -1.68 1.96
CA TRP A 98 18.90 -0.51 1.61
C TRP A 98 18.64 0.41 2.79
N LEU A 99 19.25 0.14 3.94
CA LEU A 99 19.05 0.88 5.18
C LEU A 99 20.37 1.48 5.65
N GLU A 100 20.34 2.15 6.80
CA GLU A 100 21.53 2.64 7.48
C GLU A 100 22.56 1.51 7.71
N PRO A 101 23.88 1.77 7.64
CA PRO A 101 24.91 0.74 7.76
C PRO A 101 24.81 -0.16 9.02
N ASN A 102 24.26 0.38 10.11
CA ASN A 102 24.09 -0.32 11.39
C ASN A 102 22.66 -0.80 11.64
N ALA A 103 21.77 -0.71 10.65
CA ALA A 103 20.40 -1.17 10.76
C ALA A 103 20.37 -2.67 11.04
N LYS A 104 19.70 -3.03 12.12
CA LYS A 104 19.56 -4.41 12.59
C LYS A 104 18.13 -4.71 13.01
N PRO A 105 17.72 -5.99 12.98
CA PRO A 105 16.42 -6.40 13.46
C PRO A 105 16.20 -5.98 14.92
N ARG A 106 15.01 -5.43 15.21
CA ARG A 106 14.53 -5.14 16.56
C ARG A 106 14.05 -6.42 17.24
N LYS A 107 13.92 -6.38 18.57
CA LYS A 107 13.37 -7.49 19.35
C LYS A 107 12.01 -7.92 18.80
N GLY A 108 11.84 -9.22 18.55
CA GLY A 108 10.61 -9.80 18.01
C GLY A 108 10.48 -9.76 16.48
N GLN A 109 11.49 -9.26 15.75
CA GLN A 109 11.55 -9.39 14.29
C GLN A 109 12.22 -10.69 13.89
N ILE A 110 11.68 -11.34 12.86
CA ILE A 110 12.22 -12.56 12.28
C ILE A 110 13.18 -12.14 11.16
N SER A 111 14.33 -12.81 11.06
CA SER A 111 15.34 -12.55 10.04
C SER A 111 15.51 -13.75 9.10
N MET A 112 15.77 -13.47 7.83
CA MET A 112 16.13 -14.46 6.82
C MET A 112 17.20 -13.87 5.90
N GLY A 113 18.46 -14.26 6.13
CA GLY A 113 19.61 -13.66 5.44
C GLY A 113 19.72 -12.17 5.74
N LYS A 114 19.67 -11.34 4.69
CA LYS A 114 19.71 -9.88 4.79
C LYS A 114 18.35 -9.21 5.02
N PHE A 115 17.28 -9.99 5.05
CA PHE A 115 15.92 -9.48 5.24
C PHE A 115 15.45 -9.69 6.68
N TRP A 116 14.63 -8.78 7.19
CA TRP A 116 13.91 -8.99 8.44
C TRP A 116 12.59 -8.23 8.48
N ALA A 117 11.66 -8.72 9.29
CA ALA A 117 10.33 -8.11 9.43
C ALA A 117 9.70 -8.41 10.79
N GLY A 118 8.74 -7.57 11.18
CA GLY A 118 7.89 -7.81 12.36
C GLY A 118 6.65 -8.63 12.01
N LYS A 119 5.55 -8.38 12.71
CA LYS A 119 4.22 -8.93 12.37
C LYS A 119 3.58 -8.13 11.23
N PRO A 120 2.74 -8.75 10.38
CA PRO A 120 1.92 -8.00 9.43
C PRO A 120 0.89 -7.15 10.17
N TYR A 121 0.43 -6.09 9.50
CA TYR A 121 -0.67 -5.23 9.94
C TYR A 121 -1.80 -5.25 8.91
N GLU A 122 -3.00 -4.86 9.33
CA GLU A 122 -4.14 -4.73 8.42
C GLU A 122 -4.23 -3.31 7.87
N GLN A 123 -4.24 -3.19 6.54
CA GLN A 123 -4.62 -1.97 5.86
C GLN A 123 -6.08 -2.08 5.43
N LYS A 124 -6.88 -1.07 5.81
CA LYS A 124 -8.26 -0.93 5.38
C LYS A 124 -8.37 0.16 4.31
N LYS A 125 -9.19 -0.08 3.30
CA LYS A 125 -9.60 0.89 2.29
C LYS A 125 -11.11 0.83 2.12
N ILE A 126 -11.72 1.93 1.72
CA ILE A 126 -13.15 2.04 1.43
C ILE A 126 -13.34 2.13 -0.08
N ILE A 127 -14.26 1.33 -0.62
CA ILE A 127 -14.71 1.38 -2.01
C ILE A 127 -15.68 2.55 -2.17
N LEU A 128 -15.37 3.39 -3.15
CA LEU A 128 -16.20 4.49 -3.64
C LEU A 128 -16.67 4.13 -5.04
N ASN A 129 -17.98 4.09 -5.26
CA ASN A 129 -18.61 3.79 -6.54
C ASN A 129 -19.03 5.11 -7.22
N VAL A 130 -18.29 5.51 -8.25
CA VAL A 130 -18.65 6.69 -9.05
C VAL A 130 -19.04 6.23 -10.44
N LYS A 131 -20.32 6.41 -10.80
CA LYS A 131 -20.88 6.06 -12.12
C LYS A 131 -20.54 4.62 -12.56
N GLY A 132 -20.68 3.67 -11.64
CA GLY A 132 -20.40 2.25 -11.90
C GLY A 132 -18.92 1.87 -11.90
N LYS A 133 -17.99 2.82 -11.69
CA LYS A 133 -16.55 2.54 -11.52
C LYS A 133 -16.17 2.55 -10.04
N GLN A 134 -15.33 1.60 -9.65
CA GLN A 134 -14.83 1.48 -8.28
C GLN A 134 -13.49 2.19 -8.10
N TYR A 135 -13.46 3.08 -7.12
CA TYR A 135 -12.30 3.78 -6.61
C TYR A 135 -12.06 3.37 -5.16
N ARG A 136 -10.88 3.70 -4.61
CA ARG A 136 -10.54 3.34 -3.24
C ARG A 136 -9.93 4.52 -2.51
N ALA A 137 -10.43 4.78 -1.31
CA ALA A 137 -9.86 5.74 -0.38
C ALA A 137 -9.30 5.03 0.85
N SER A 138 -8.22 5.54 1.44
CA SER A 138 -7.65 4.95 2.67
C SER A 138 -8.42 5.38 3.92
N SER A 139 -9.14 6.51 3.86
CA SER A 139 -9.97 7.02 4.96
C SER A 139 -11.05 7.97 4.42
N ILE A 140 -12.20 8.05 5.10
CA ILE A 140 -13.33 8.94 4.79
C ILE A 140 -13.88 9.63 6.05
N GLN A 141 -12.99 10.17 6.88
CA GLN A 141 -13.36 10.66 8.20
C GLN A 141 -14.34 11.84 8.14
N GLY A 142 -15.47 11.71 8.84
CA GLY A 142 -16.49 12.76 8.94
C GLY A 142 -17.37 12.92 7.70
N LEU A 143 -17.34 11.96 6.77
CA LEU A 143 -18.14 11.93 5.55
C LEU A 143 -18.70 10.52 5.32
N SER A 144 -19.88 10.44 4.73
CA SER A 144 -20.40 9.18 4.20
C SER A 144 -19.68 8.77 2.90
N PRO A 145 -19.65 7.47 2.55
CA PRO A 145 -19.14 7.03 1.26
C PRO A 145 -19.79 7.74 0.06
N GLU A 146 -21.11 7.96 0.13
CA GLU A 146 -21.89 8.63 -0.91
C GLU A 146 -21.50 10.11 -1.07
N GLU A 147 -21.22 10.81 0.03
CA GLU A 147 -20.66 12.17 -0.04
C GLU A 147 -19.28 12.20 -0.68
N CYS A 148 -18.41 11.25 -0.33
CA CYS A 148 -17.09 11.12 -0.95
C CYS A 148 -17.21 10.81 -2.45
N GLU A 149 -18.16 9.98 -2.87
CA GLU A 149 -18.45 9.68 -4.27
C GLU A 149 -18.92 10.91 -5.05
N MET A 150 -19.81 11.72 -4.46
CA MET A 150 -20.24 12.99 -5.07
C MET A 150 -19.07 13.95 -5.26
N ILE A 151 -18.22 14.09 -4.23
CA ILE A 151 -17.02 14.94 -4.29
C ILE A 151 -16.05 14.43 -5.36
N LEU A 152 -15.77 13.12 -5.35
CA LEU A 152 -14.87 12.49 -6.30
C LEU A 152 -15.40 12.63 -7.74
N ASN A 153 -16.71 12.52 -7.96
CA ASN A 153 -17.30 12.72 -9.27
C ASN A 153 -17.04 14.14 -9.82
N VAL A 154 -17.15 15.18 -8.97
CA VAL A 154 -16.87 16.56 -9.40
C VAL A 154 -15.41 16.73 -9.83
N PHE A 155 -14.46 16.10 -9.12
CA PHE A 155 -13.06 16.10 -9.52
C PHE A 155 -12.80 15.33 -10.81
N LEU A 156 -13.37 14.14 -10.95
CA LEU A 156 -13.24 13.31 -12.16
C LEU A 156 -13.84 13.99 -13.40
N GLU A 157 -14.91 14.76 -13.23
CA GLU A 157 -15.52 15.56 -14.30
C GLU A 157 -14.90 16.95 -14.48
N GLN A 158 -13.93 17.33 -13.63
CA GLN A 158 -13.31 18.66 -13.60
C GLN A 158 -14.32 19.81 -13.49
N LYS A 159 -15.44 19.59 -12.77
CA LYS A 159 -16.52 20.57 -12.59
C LYS A 159 -16.39 21.41 -11.30
N TYR A 160 -15.18 21.50 -10.76
CA TYR A 160 -14.90 22.31 -9.58
C TYR A 160 -14.61 23.77 -9.95
N GLN A 161 -14.71 24.65 -8.96
CA GLN A 161 -14.26 26.04 -9.07
C GLN A 161 -12.90 26.22 -8.40
N LEU A 162 -12.15 27.22 -8.86
CA LEU A 162 -10.87 27.59 -8.25
C LEU A 162 -11.04 28.82 -7.37
N GLY A 163 -10.65 28.70 -6.11
CA GLY A 163 -10.45 29.82 -5.21
C GLY A 163 -9.27 30.69 -5.67
N PRO A 164 -9.18 31.95 -5.20
CA PRO A 164 -8.15 32.89 -5.65
C PRO A 164 -6.73 32.35 -5.53
N GLN A 165 -6.39 31.66 -4.41
CA GLN A 165 -5.05 31.13 -4.15
C GLN A 165 -4.65 29.96 -5.06
N VAL A 166 -5.62 29.31 -5.72
CA VAL A 166 -5.37 28.18 -6.62
C VAL A 166 -5.20 28.64 -8.06
N LYS A 167 -5.83 29.75 -8.45
CA LYS A 167 -5.72 30.28 -9.82
C LYS A 167 -4.28 30.56 -10.22
N ASP A 168 -3.48 31.08 -9.29
CA ASP A 168 -2.06 31.38 -9.53
C ASP A 168 -1.19 30.11 -9.67
N ASN A 169 -1.70 28.95 -9.28
CA ASN A 169 -1.00 27.65 -9.27
C ASN A 169 -1.79 26.55 -9.98
N GLU A 170 -2.65 26.88 -10.94
CA GLU A 170 -3.56 25.93 -11.60
C GLU A 170 -2.83 24.74 -12.25
N LYS A 171 -1.59 24.95 -12.70
CA LYS A 171 -0.74 23.92 -13.31
C LYS A 171 -0.45 22.73 -12.39
N LEU A 172 -0.56 22.91 -11.07
CA LEU A 172 -0.43 21.79 -10.12
C LEU A 172 -1.56 20.77 -10.28
N LEU A 173 -2.74 21.20 -10.75
CA LEU A 173 -3.89 20.31 -10.95
C LEU A 173 -3.63 19.28 -12.05
N ASP A 174 -2.80 19.61 -13.04
CA ASP A 174 -2.43 18.71 -14.13
C ASP A 174 -1.56 17.54 -13.65
N GLN A 175 -0.96 17.64 -12.46
CA GLN A 175 -0.11 16.63 -11.86
C GLN A 175 -0.88 15.63 -10.98
N ILE A 176 -2.16 15.92 -10.70
CA ILE A 176 -2.98 15.13 -9.77
C ILE A 176 -3.55 13.89 -10.46
N ASP A 177 -3.34 12.72 -9.87
CA ASP A 177 -4.07 11.51 -10.25
C ASP A 177 -5.46 11.49 -9.60
N TRP A 178 -6.42 12.09 -10.30
CA TRP A 178 -7.82 12.15 -9.90
C TRP A 178 -8.49 10.78 -9.72
N THR A 179 -7.88 9.70 -10.23
CA THR A 179 -8.41 8.34 -10.13
C THR A 179 -7.95 7.60 -8.88
N ASN A 180 -7.06 8.20 -8.08
CA ASN A 180 -6.47 7.55 -6.92
C ASN A 180 -6.53 8.43 -5.67
N PRO A 181 -7.73 8.63 -5.10
CA PRO A 181 -7.89 9.42 -3.89
C PRO A 181 -7.24 8.71 -2.70
N SER A 182 -6.38 9.40 -1.96
CA SER A 182 -5.75 8.85 -0.77
C SER A 182 -6.68 8.90 0.45
N GLY A 183 -7.55 9.91 0.55
CA GLY A 183 -8.55 10.00 1.62
C GLY A 183 -9.39 11.27 1.58
N PHE A 184 -10.45 11.30 2.39
CA PHE A 184 -11.37 12.42 2.56
C PHE A 184 -11.54 12.71 4.05
N TYR A 185 -11.45 13.98 4.45
CA TYR A 185 -11.49 14.39 5.86
C TYR A 185 -12.29 15.66 6.02
N LYS A 186 -13.37 15.63 6.81
CA LYS A 186 -14.14 16.83 7.15
C LYS A 186 -13.75 17.38 8.52
N ARG A 187 -13.47 18.68 8.58
CA ARG A 187 -13.17 19.44 9.82
C ARG A 187 -13.95 20.75 9.81
N GLY A 188 -15.06 20.78 10.54
CA GLY A 188 -16.03 21.89 10.46
C GLY A 188 -16.60 22.00 9.03
N ASP A 189 -16.47 23.18 8.44
CA ASP A 189 -16.94 23.46 7.07
C ASP A 189 -15.90 23.16 5.98
N SER A 190 -14.65 22.88 6.37
CA SER A 190 -13.57 22.53 5.43
C SER A 190 -13.49 21.02 5.24
N ILE A 191 -13.24 20.61 3.99
CA ILE A 191 -12.97 19.22 3.62
C ILE A 191 -11.57 19.17 3.01
N SER A 192 -10.71 18.26 3.50
CA SER A 192 -9.45 17.90 2.86
C SER A 192 -9.65 16.63 2.03
N VAL A 193 -9.16 16.65 0.80
CA VAL A 193 -9.19 15.52 -0.11
C VAL A 193 -7.80 15.28 -0.65
N GLY A 194 -7.24 14.12 -0.33
CA GLY A 194 -5.92 13.74 -0.77
C GLY A 194 -5.93 12.95 -2.08
N PHE A 195 -4.93 13.16 -2.92
CA PHE A 195 -4.70 12.44 -4.18
C PHE A 195 -3.21 12.16 -4.37
N LEU A 196 -2.87 11.08 -5.09
CA LEU A 196 -1.47 10.85 -5.48
C LEU A 196 -1.08 11.73 -6.68
N HIS A 197 0.23 11.91 -6.85
CA HIS A 197 0.78 12.44 -8.09
C HIS A 197 0.66 11.41 -9.23
N LYS A 198 0.45 11.86 -10.48
CA LYS A 198 0.36 10.98 -11.67
C LYS A 198 1.64 10.20 -11.92
N GLU A 199 2.77 10.89 -11.79
CA GLU A 199 4.08 10.25 -11.80
C GLU A 199 4.34 9.48 -10.51
N LYS A 200 4.83 8.25 -10.68
CA LYS A 200 5.16 7.36 -9.58
C LYS A 200 6.28 7.96 -8.72
N ASP A 201 6.15 7.81 -7.41
CA ASP A 201 7.13 8.29 -6.41
C ASP A 201 7.33 9.82 -6.40
N SER A 202 6.43 10.60 -7.00
CA SER A 202 6.49 12.08 -7.02
C SER A 202 5.61 12.74 -5.95
N GLY A 203 5.19 11.98 -4.94
CA GLY A 203 4.48 12.49 -3.78
C GLY A 203 2.95 12.48 -3.88
N PHE A 204 2.32 13.37 -3.14
CA PHE A 204 0.87 13.48 -3.07
C PHE A 204 0.41 14.94 -2.90
N PHE A 205 -0.87 15.16 -3.19
CA PHE A 205 -1.56 16.43 -3.02
C PHE A 205 -2.62 16.31 -1.94
N ASP A 206 -2.81 17.35 -1.16
CA ASP A 206 -3.96 17.54 -0.27
C ASP A 206 -4.71 18.81 -0.70
N LEU A 207 -5.97 18.65 -1.10
CA LEU A 207 -6.83 19.71 -1.56
C LEU A 207 -7.76 20.14 -0.44
N GLN A 208 -7.69 21.40 -0.02
CA GLN A 208 -8.72 21.95 0.85
C GLN A 208 -9.86 22.52 0.01
N ILE A 209 -11.06 22.01 0.24
CA ILE A 209 -12.27 22.40 -0.48
C ILE A 209 -13.35 22.90 0.47
N ILE A 210 -14.21 23.76 -0.08
CA ILE A 210 -15.49 24.11 0.52
C ILE A 210 -16.61 23.62 -0.40
N LYS A 211 -17.65 23.04 0.19
CA LYS A 211 -18.84 22.57 -0.50
C LYS A 211 -20.03 23.48 -0.17
N LYS A 212 -20.64 24.09 -1.18
CA LYS A 212 -21.89 24.86 -1.07
C LYS A 212 -22.93 24.24 -1.99
N GLY A 213 -23.89 23.51 -1.42
CA GLY A 213 -24.81 22.68 -2.21
C GLY A 213 -24.05 21.61 -2.98
N THR A 214 -24.15 21.63 -4.31
CA THR A 214 -23.42 20.74 -5.23
C THR A 214 -22.11 21.35 -5.76
N THR A 215 -21.89 22.65 -5.53
CA THR A 215 -20.68 23.33 -5.97
C THR A 215 -19.53 23.04 -5.01
N ILE A 216 -18.38 22.66 -5.59
CA ILE A 216 -17.12 22.45 -4.89
C ILE A 216 -16.13 23.49 -5.37
N THR A 217 -15.51 24.20 -4.44
CA THR A 217 -14.44 25.16 -4.72
C THR A 217 -13.16 24.69 -4.04
N ILE A 218 -12.08 24.51 -4.80
CA ILE A 218 -10.74 24.26 -4.26
C ILE A 218 -10.19 25.58 -3.74
N GLN A 219 -10.00 25.67 -2.43
CA GLN A 219 -9.47 26.87 -1.78
C GLN A 219 -7.94 26.87 -1.77
N GLN A 220 -7.33 25.71 -1.54
CA GLN A 220 -5.88 25.56 -1.43
C GLN A 220 -5.43 24.19 -1.96
N ILE A 221 -4.18 24.14 -2.44
CA ILE A 221 -3.48 22.92 -2.82
C ILE A 221 -2.21 22.85 -1.97
N PHE A 222 -2.05 21.78 -1.21
CA PHE A 222 -0.79 21.43 -0.58
C PHE A 222 -0.15 20.31 -1.38
N GLN A 223 1.12 20.46 -1.73
CA GLN A 223 1.90 19.42 -2.37
C GLN A 223 2.98 18.95 -1.40
N ALA A 224 3.03 17.65 -1.16
CA ALA A 224 4.14 17.00 -0.48
C ALA A 224 5.00 16.30 -1.53
N ILE A 225 6.12 16.94 -1.88
CA ILE A 225 7.13 16.36 -2.77
C ILE A 225 8.13 15.56 -1.90
N PRO A 226 8.47 14.33 -2.29
CA PRO A 226 9.43 13.51 -1.58
C PRO A 226 10.86 14.06 -1.54
#